data_AF-A0A9W6TB33-F1
#
_entry.id   AF-A0A9W6TB33-F1
#
_cell.length_a   1.000
_cell.length_b   1.000
_cell.length_c   1.000
_cell.angle_alpha   90.00
_cell.angle_beta   90.00
_cell.angle_gamma   90.00
#
_symmetry.space_group_name_H-M   'P 1'
#
loop_
_entity.id
_entity.type
_entity.pdbx_description
1 polymer ?
#
loop_
_entity_poly.entity_id
_entity_poly.type
_entity_poly.pdbx_seq_one_letter_code
_entity_poly.pdbx_strand_id
1 'polypeptide(L)'
;MFREQVTALMQQGDTYAKRLDSERRRSHDLDLALCTLRVEHFQARKALCDATNAQLCAATTELKPIRTLENRLDKVLTRYNEVCNTNKALREQIQALRREKVQQAAVLDKLERETAQAQGEAAQVAQASQAAGDARDRANRQSEALRNQLAEDGSNFESGWFDKTGQLAEDRAMIRDLPRLRTPKSPSRPHFINSTTPGSTGSPLPSNSSGRSLPGGFKLLSTPDIKLRDETQKNERLLHEKANDLQKQSERLRTAQDGLAKIKRKTGERDSHALAAALVAAEEKNFSLFNMINELSTEMEALEVENNALEAQVNEQTRDGSMGSAEDARRRALKQQLEDQIEKSRQKVARLEARHSEAAEAAEVMKAGAMGLFHKLQGPNDEAFAAQLSAHGVTDVTMAQLLGLIEQRVGELVDIHNIATNAPAAAALGAQHPAMKVDVGGHDGGHTRHSRNGDRPRGGGAASTAGVLLRPTPPTADDFGDSDNDEPQQDDVLRPCKISDIQEKTAAAVGRRKEKQIRAKR
;
A
#
# COMPACT_ATOMS: atom_id res chain seq x y z
N MET A 1 119.38 41.59 -39.50
CA MET A 1 119.04 41.90 -38.10
C MET A 1 117.70 42.63 -37.95
N PHE A 2 117.59 43.96 -38.12
CA PHE A 2 116.32 44.68 -37.87
C PHE A 2 115.15 44.27 -38.79
N ARG A 3 115.41 44.13 -40.10
CA ARG A 3 114.38 43.75 -41.09
C ARG A 3 113.81 42.35 -40.81
N GLU A 4 114.65 41.41 -40.37
CA GLU A 4 114.25 40.04 -40.03
C GLU A 4 113.40 40.00 -38.75
N GLN A 5 113.72 40.83 -37.75
CA GLN A 5 112.90 40.97 -36.54
C GLN A 5 111.53 41.58 -36.85
N VAL A 6 111.46 42.60 -37.71
CA VAL A 6 110.17 43.17 -38.14
C VAL A 6 109.33 42.13 -38.88
N THR A 7 109.93 41.34 -39.78
CA THR A 7 109.19 40.26 -40.47
C THR A 7 108.73 39.16 -39.52
N ALA A 8 109.52 38.80 -38.51
CA ALA A 8 109.13 37.80 -37.52
C ALA A 8 107.97 38.30 -36.64
N LEU A 9 107.97 39.56 -36.23
CA LEU A 9 106.87 40.19 -35.49
C LEU A 9 105.60 40.31 -36.33
N MET A 10 105.71 40.64 -37.62
CA MET A 10 104.56 40.66 -38.54
C MET A 10 103.95 39.26 -38.70
N GLN A 11 104.78 38.24 -38.93
CA GLN A 11 104.32 36.85 -39.00
C GLN A 11 103.68 36.40 -37.68
N GLN A 12 104.26 36.77 -36.55
CA GLN A 12 103.69 36.48 -35.23
C GLN A 12 102.34 37.18 -35.04
N GLY A 13 102.21 38.45 -35.46
CA GLY A 13 100.94 39.18 -35.51
C GLY A 13 99.89 38.48 -36.35
N ASP A 14 100.25 38.03 -37.56
CA ASP A 14 99.36 37.28 -38.45
C ASP A 14 98.92 35.94 -37.85
N THR A 15 99.82 35.24 -37.13
CA THR A 15 99.44 34.00 -36.42
C THR A 15 98.48 34.25 -35.26
N TYR A 16 98.68 35.32 -34.50
CA TYR A 16 97.75 35.69 -33.42
C TYR A 16 96.40 36.14 -33.97
N ALA A 17 96.37 36.90 -35.07
CA ALA A 17 95.13 37.30 -35.73
C ALA A 17 94.32 36.07 -36.18
N LYS A 18 94.95 35.09 -36.84
CA LYS A 18 94.29 33.83 -37.25
C LYS A 18 93.76 33.02 -36.06
N ARG A 19 94.52 32.95 -34.96
CA ARG A 19 94.07 32.30 -33.72
C ARG A 19 92.88 33.03 -33.10
N LEU A 20 92.93 34.37 -33.04
CA LEU A 20 91.86 35.21 -32.53
C LEU A 20 90.57 35.01 -33.33
N ASP A 21 90.66 34.99 -34.66
CA ASP A 21 89.50 34.76 -35.53
C ASP A 21 88.93 33.35 -35.38
N SER A 22 89.79 32.35 -35.19
CA SER A 22 89.36 30.97 -34.91
C SER A 22 88.63 30.87 -33.57
N GLU A 23 89.14 31.55 -32.53
CA GLU A 23 88.52 31.57 -31.20
C GLU A 23 87.22 32.38 -31.18
N ARG A 24 87.13 33.47 -31.96
CA ARG A 24 85.88 34.23 -32.15
C ARG A 24 84.80 33.38 -32.80
N ARG A 25 85.13 32.60 -33.84
CA ARG A 25 84.19 31.66 -34.47
C ARG A 25 83.73 30.60 -33.48
N ARG A 26 84.68 29.99 -32.76
CA ARG A 26 84.37 29.01 -31.71
C ARG A 26 83.46 29.58 -30.61
N SER A 27 83.71 30.81 -30.16
CA SER A 27 82.85 31.50 -29.18
C SER A 27 81.44 31.69 -29.73
N HIS A 28 81.31 32.12 -30.99
CA HIS A 28 80.02 32.30 -31.63
C HIS A 28 79.25 30.98 -31.76
N ASP A 29 79.93 29.90 -32.16
CA ASP A 29 79.31 28.57 -32.26
C ASP A 29 78.85 28.05 -30.89
N LEU A 30 79.62 28.29 -29.84
CA LEU A 30 79.25 27.95 -28.46
C LEU A 30 78.07 28.79 -27.96
N ASP A 31 78.01 30.09 -28.29
CA ASP A 31 76.88 30.95 -27.95
C ASP A 31 75.58 30.49 -28.63
N LEU A 32 75.67 30.09 -29.91
CA LEU A 32 74.54 29.50 -30.63
C LEU A 32 74.08 28.19 -29.98
N ALA A 33 75.01 27.30 -29.64
CA ALA A 33 74.71 26.04 -28.95
C ALA A 33 74.08 26.26 -27.55
N LEU A 34 74.53 27.28 -26.82
CA LEU A 34 73.91 27.66 -25.54
C LEU A 34 72.50 28.21 -25.72
N CYS A 35 72.25 28.97 -26.79
CA CYS A 35 70.92 29.48 -27.11
C CYS A 35 69.95 28.33 -27.44
N THR A 36 70.36 27.37 -28.28
CA THR A 36 69.52 26.21 -28.60
C THR A 36 69.22 25.37 -27.36
N LEU A 37 70.23 25.06 -26.55
CA LEU A 37 70.06 24.29 -25.32
C LEU A 37 69.09 24.98 -24.32
N ARG A 38 69.15 26.31 -24.22
CA ARG A 38 68.22 27.07 -23.35
C ARG A 38 66.78 26.99 -23.85
N VAL A 39 66.58 27.05 -25.16
CA VAL A 39 65.25 26.91 -25.78
C VAL A 39 64.71 25.51 -25.55
N GLU A 40 65.52 24.47 -25.79
CA GLU A 40 65.15 23.08 -25.54
C GLU A 40 64.81 22.83 -24.07
N HIS A 41 65.63 23.34 -23.14
CA HIS A 41 65.38 23.23 -21.71
C HIS A 41 64.09 23.93 -21.28
N PHE A 42 63.82 25.12 -21.84
CA PHE A 42 62.55 25.82 -21.59
C PHE A 42 61.35 25.04 -22.12
N GLN A 43 61.45 24.49 -23.33
CA GLN A 43 60.41 23.66 -23.93
C GLN A 43 60.15 22.38 -23.12
N ALA A 44 61.21 21.69 -22.68
CA ALA A 44 61.10 20.51 -21.83
C ALA A 44 60.43 20.83 -20.47
N ARG A 45 60.80 21.95 -19.84
CA ARG A 45 60.15 22.41 -18.59
C ARG A 45 58.67 22.73 -18.79
N LYS A 46 58.33 23.39 -19.89
CA LYS A 46 56.95 23.72 -20.22
C LYS A 46 56.12 22.44 -20.43
N ALA A 47 56.63 21.50 -21.24
CA ALA A 47 55.96 20.23 -21.49
C ALA A 47 55.73 19.42 -20.21
N LEU A 48 56.71 19.39 -19.28
CA LEU A 48 56.56 18.71 -18.00
C LEU A 48 55.50 19.37 -17.10
N CYS A 49 55.46 20.71 -17.09
CA CYS A 49 54.47 21.46 -16.31
C CYS A 49 53.06 21.25 -16.87
N ASP A 50 52.90 21.27 -18.19
CA ASP A 50 51.61 21.05 -18.84
C ASP A 50 51.13 19.60 -18.63
N ALA A 51 52.03 18.61 -18.73
CA ALA A 51 51.70 17.20 -18.50
C ALA A 51 51.30 16.91 -17.04
N THR A 52 52.00 17.47 -16.06
CA THR A 52 51.67 17.29 -14.63
C THR A 52 50.33 17.94 -14.27
N ASN A 53 50.06 19.13 -14.81
CA ASN A 53 48.79 19.82 -14.59
C ASN A 53 47.62 19.09 -15.27
N ALA A 54 47.83 18.56 -16.48
CA ALA A 54 46.84 17.72 -17.16
C ALA A 54 46.54 16.43 -16.39
N GLN A 55 47.54 15.77 -15.81
CA GLN A 55 47.37 14.56 -14.99
C GLN A 55 46.58 14.83 -13.70
N LEU A 56 46.85 15.95 -13.01
CA LEU A 56 46.09 16.39 -11.83
C LEU A 56 44.63 16.70 -12.18
N CYS A 57 44.39 17.38 -13.30
CA CYS A 57 43.04 17.62 -13.80
C CYS A 57 42.33 16.30 -14.16
N ALA A 58 42.99 15.39 -14.87
CA ALA A 58 42.42 14.09 -15.25
C ALA A 58 42.01 13.26 -14.01
N ALA A 59 42.92 13.13 -13.04
CA ALA A 59 42.65 12.40 -11.80
C ALA A 59 41.49 13.00 -11.00
N THR A 60 41.38 14.34 -10.94
CA THR A 60 40.26 14.99 -10.25
C THR A 60 38.95 14.94 -11.04
N THR A 61 38.98 14.91 -12.37
CA THR A 61 37.79 14.74 -13.20
C THR A 61 37.20 13.34 -13.11
N GLU A 62 38.03 12.30 -12.94
CA GLU A 62 37.57 10.92 -12.77
C GLU A 62 36.94 10.65 -11.39
N LEU A 63 37.35 11.38 -10.35
CA LEU A 63 36.81 11.22 -9.00
C LEU A 63 35.44 11.89 -8.79
N LYS A 64 35.14 12.95 -9.54
CA LYS A 64 33.84 13.66 -9.47
C LYS A 64 32.63 12.75 -9.75
N PRO A 65 32.58 11.97 -10.85
CA PRO A 65 31.44 11.10 -11.13
C PRO A 65 31.28 10.02 -10.05
N ILE A 66 32.37 9.45 -9.54
CA ILE A 66 32.35 8.48 -8.44
C ILE A 66 31.65 9.09 -7.23
N ARG A 67 32.06 10.29 -6.80
CA ARG A 67 31.44 10.98 -5.66
C ARG A 67 29.97 11.31 -5.90
N THR A 68 29.57 11.64 -7.13
CA THR A 68 28.14 11.87 -7.44
C THR A 68 27.32 10.59 -7.40
N LEU A 69 27.89 9.46 -7.84
CA LEU A 69 27.23 8.16 -7.78
C LEU A 69 27.10 7.67 -6.34
N GLU A 70 28.14 7.84 -5.51
CA GLU A 70 28.11 7.57 -4.08
C GLU A 70 27.01 8.38 -3.38
N ASN A 71 26.98 9.70 -3.59
CA ASN A 71 25.93 10.56 -3.04
C ASN A 71 24.52 10.15 -3.49
N ARG A 72 24.38 9.65 -4.72
CA ARG A 72 23.10 9.19 -5.25
C ARG A 72 22.71 7.84 -4.62
N LEU A 73 23.67 6.94 -4.42
CA LEU A 73 23.47 5.67 -3.74
C LEU A 73 23.04 5.91 -2.29
N ASP A 74 23.73 6.77 -1.55
CA ASP A 74 23.38 7.12 -0.16
C ASP A 74 21.95 7.62 -0.06
N LYS A 75 21.53 8.53 -0.97
CA LYS A 75 20.15 9.02 -1.02
C LYS A 75 19.14 7.90 -1.29
N VAL A 76 19.47 6.95 -2.16
CA VAL A 76 18.60 5.80 -2.45
C VAL A 76 18.52 4.86 -1.24
N LEU A 77 19.64 4.65 -0.54
CA LEU A 77 19.67 3.83 0.68
C LEU A 77 18.88 4.46 1.82
N THR A 78 18.98 5.77 2.02
CA THR A 78 18.16 6.48 3.01
C THR A 78 16.67 6.31 2.70
N ARG A 79 16.25 6.54 1.44
CA ARG A 79 14.85 6.35 1.02
C ARG A 79 14.40 4.90 1.16
N TYR A 80 15.26 3.93 0.83
CA TYR A 80 14.96 2.52 1.02
C TYR A 80 14.71 2.19 2.49
N ASN A 81 15.57 2.65 3.39
CA ASN A 81 15.42 2.44 4.83
C ASN A 81 14.16 3.13 5.38
N GLU A 82 13.85 4.33 4.91
CA GLU A 82 12.59 5.04 5.23
C GLU A 82 11.38 4.20 4.82
N VAL A 83 11.35 3.71 3.57
CA VAL A 83 10.27 2.86 3.06
C VAL A 83 10.19 1.53 3.82
N CYS A 84 11.31 0.92 4.18
CA CYS A 84 11.32 -0.29 5.01
C CYS A 84 10.73 -0.04 6.40
N ASN A 85 11.07 1.09 7.03
CA ASN A 85 10.54 1.47 8.33
C ASN A 85 9.03 1.75 8.26
N THR A 86 8.56 2.48 7.24
CA THR A 86 7.13 2.72 7.06
C THR A 86 6.39 1.42 6.75
N ASN A 87 6.96 0.53 5.93
CA ASN A 87 6.37 -0.78 5.66
C ASN A 87 6.28 -1.64 6.92
N LYS A 88 7.30 -1.60 7.80
CA LYS A 88 7.28 -2.28 9.09
C LYS A 88 6.17 -1.73 9.99
N ALA A 89 6.05 -0.41 10.11
CA ALA A 89 5.00 0.23 10.89
C ALA A 89 3.59 -0.12 10.37
N LEU A 90 3.40 -0.12 9.04
CA LEU A 90 2.14 -0.54 8.42
C LEU A 90 1.82 -2.01 8.70
N ARG A 91 2.83 -2.91 8.68
CA ARG A 91 2.63 -4.32 9.04
C ARG A 91 2.20 -4.47 10.50
N GLU A 92 2.83 -3.75 11.42
CA GLU A 92 2.47 -3.74 12.84
C GLU A 92 1.04 -3.21 13.04
N GLN A 93 0.67 -2.13 12.35
CA GLN A 93 -0.69 -1.59 12.38
C GLN A 93 -1.72 -2.58 11.82
N ILE A 94 -1.43 -3.27 10.71
CA ILE A 94 -2.29 -4.32 10.16
C ILE A 94 -2.46 -5.46 11.18
N GLN A 95 -1.40 -5.88 11.86
CA GLN A 95 -1.50 -6.92 12.88
C GLN A 95 -2.32 -6.44 14.10
N ALA A 96 -2.15 -5.20 14.54
CA ALA A 96 -2.93 -4.62 15.62
C ALA A 96 -4.43 -4.60 15.28
N LEU A 97 -4.80 -4.08 14.10
CA LEU A 97 -6.17 -4.06 13.60
C LEU A 97 -6.76 -5.47 13.43
N ARG A 98 -5.95 -6.45 13.02
CA ARG A 98 -6.40 -7.85 12.95
C ARG A 98 -6.72 -8.42 14.33
N ARG A 99 -5.86 -8.18 15.34
CA ARG A 99 -6.12 -8.60 16.72
C ARG A 99 -7.37 -7.94 17.28
N GLU A 100 -7.52 -6.64 17.04
CA GLU A 100 -8.71 -5.89 17.45
C GLU A 100 -9.98 -6.45 16.80
N LYS A 101 -9.96 -6.71 15.49
CA LYS A 101 -11.10 -7.32 14.79
C LYS A 101 -11.50 -8.68 15.38
N VAL A 102 -10.52 -9.52 15.74
CA VAL A 102 -10.79 -10.81 16.39
C VAL A 102 -11.41 -10.62 17.78
N GLN A 103 -10.91 -9.65 18.56
CA GLN A 103 -11.51 -9.31 19.86
C GLN A 103 -12.94 -8.79 19.71
N GLN A 104 -13.19 -7.90 18.75
CA GLN A 104 -14.52 -7.38 18.44
C GLN A 104 -15.48 -8.50 18.03
N ALA A 105 -15.05 -9.43 17.18
CA ALA A 105 -15.86 -10.59 16.80
C ALA A 105 -16.21 -11.47 18.03
N ALA A 106 -15.25 -11.73 18.91
CA ALA A 106 -15.50 -12.49 20.13
C ALA A 106 -16.51 -11.79 21.07
N VAL A 107 -16.47 -10.46 21.15
CA VAL A 107 -17.45 -9.66 21.91
C VAL A 107 -18.83 -9.73 21.26
N LEU A 108 -18.93 -9.61 19.93
CA LEU A 108 -20.19 -9.73 19.20
C LEU A 108 -20.83 -11.10 19.43
N ASP A 109 -20.07 -12.19 19.27
CA ASP A 109 -20.55 -13.54 19.54
C ASP A 109 -21.06 -13.68 21.00
N LYS A 110 -20.40 -13.03 21.95
CA LYS A 110 -20.83 -13.03 23.36
C LYS A 110 -22.16 -12.30 23.53
N LEU A 111 -22.30 -11.11 22.95
CA LEU A 111 -23.53 -10.33 22.99
C LEU A 111 -24.69 -11.04 22.28
N GLU A 112 -24.43 -11.74 21.18
CA GLU A 112 -25.43 -12.58 20.50
C GLU A 112 -25.91 -13.73 21.40
N ARG A 113 -25.01 -14.40 22.12
CA ARG A 113 -25.41 -15.43 23.10
C ARG A 113 -26.22 -14.85 24.25
N GLU A 114 -25.81 -13.71 24.81
CA GLU A 114 -26.52 -13.03 25.90
C GLU A 114 -27.91 -12.56 25.47
N THR A 115 -28.06 -12.02 24.26
CA THR A 115 -29.35 -11.62 23.71
C THR A 115 -30.27 -12.81 23.43
N ALA A 116 -29.73 -13.92 22.89
CA ALA A 116 -30.49 -15.15 22.71
C ALA A 116 -30.96 -15.73 24.06
N GLN A 117 -30.11 -15.72 25.08
CA GLN A 117 -30.48 -16.13 26.44
C GLN A 117 -31.60 -15.24 27.01
N ALA A 118 -31.45 -13.91 26.93
CA ALA A 118 -32.46 -12.98 27.42
C ALA A 118 -33.82 -13.13 26.69
N GLN A 119 -33.81 -13.43 25.39
CA GLN A 119 -35.01 -13.75 24.63
C GLN A 119 -35.68 -15.04 25.14
N GLY A 120 -34.89 -16.08 25.43
CA GLY A 120 -35.38 -17.32 26.03
C GLY A 120 -36.02 -17.10 27.41
N GLU A 121 -35.37 -16.34 28.29
CA GLU A 121 -35.90 -15.97 29.61
C GLU A 121 -37.18 -15.14 29.49
N ALA A 122 -37.23 -14.16 28.57
CA ALA A 122 -38.42 -13.36 28.32
C ALA A 122 -39.60 -14.21 27.82
N ALA A 123 -39.35 -15.19 26.94
CA ALA A 123 -40.36 -16.13 26.48
C ALA A 123 -40.88 -17.02 27.63
N GLN A 124 -39.98 -17.49 28.49
CA GLN A 124 -40.37 -18.27 29.67
C GLN A 124 -41.24 -17.47 30.64
N VAL A 125 -40.88 -16.21 30.92
CA VAL A 125 -41.68 -15.31 31.77
C VAL A 125 -43.04 -15.01 31.13
N ALA A 126 -43.10 -14.82 29.81
CA ALA A 126 -44.36 -14.63 29.10
C ALA A 126 -45.27 -15.87 29.21
N GLN A 127 -44.71 -17.07 29.02
CA GLN A 127 -45.45 -18.33 29.18
C GLN A 127 -45.94 -18.53 30.62
N ALA A 128 -45.10 -18.28 31.61
CA ALA A 128 -45.47 -18.35 33.01
C ALA A 128 -46.58 -17.34 33.36
N SER A 129 -46.51 -16.13 32.81
CA SER A 129 -47.54 -15.09 32.98
C SER A 129 -48.86 -15.50 32.34
N GLN A 130 -48.83 -16.10 31.15
CA GLN A 130 -50.03 -16.61 30.48
C GLN A 130 -50.67 -17.76 31.28
N ALA A 131 -49.86 -18.73 31.75
CA ALA A 131 -50.34 -19.83 32.58
C ALA A 131 -50.97 -19.34 33.89
N ALA A 132 -50.40 -18.31 34.52
CA ALA A 132 -50.96 -17.67 35.71
C ALA A 132 -52.28 -16.94 35.41
N GLY A 133 -52.37 -16.27 34.26
CA GLY A 133 -53.60 -15.66 33.75
C GLY A 133 -54.71 -16.69 33.57
N ASP A 134 -54.43 -17.79 32.86
CA ASP A 134 -55.39 -18.87 32.63
C ASP A 134 -55.85 -19.52 33.94
N ALA A 135 -54.94 -19.69 34.91
CA ALA A 135 -55.27 -20.21 36.24
C ALA A 135 -56.20 -19.28 37.01
N ARG A 136 -55.94 -17.97 36.97
CA ARG A 136 -56.81 -16.94 37.55
C ARG A 136 -58.19 -16.94 36.90
N ASP A 137 -58.26 -17.02 35.58
CA ASP A 137 -59.53 -17.04 34.85
C ASP A 137 -60.36 -18.29 35.18
N ARG A 138 -59.71 -19.46 35.33
CA ARG A 138 -60.37 -20.67 35.84
C ARG A 138 -60.94 -20.47 37.24
N ALA A 139 -60.17 -19.90 38.16
CA ALA A 139 -60.62 -19.64 39.53
C ALA A 139 -61.78 -18.61 39.58
N ASN A 140 -61.73 -17.58 38.73
CA ASN A 140 -62.80 -16.60 38.61
C ASN A 140 -64.10 -17.23 38.10
N ARG A 141 -64.04 -18.05 37.03
CA ARG A 141 -65.20 -18.79 36.52
C ARG A 141 -65.81 -19.71 37.58
N GLN A 142 -64.97 -20.41 38.35
CA GLN A 142 -65.44 -21.24 39.46
C GLN A 142 -66.11 -20.40 40.56
N SER A 143 -65.53 -19.25 40.90
CA SER A 143 -66.09 -18.33 41.90
C SER A 143 -67.43 -17.73 41.47
N GLU A 144 -67.56 -17.37 40.20
CA GLU A 144 -68.80 -16.88 39.60
C GLU A 144 -69.87 -17.98 39.57
N ALA A 145 -69.50 -19.21 39.18
CA ALA A 145 -70.42 -20.35 39.21
C ALA A 145 -70.95 -20.61 40.63
N LEU A 146 -70.09 -20.60 41.65
CA LEU A 146 -70.50 -20.74 43.05
C LEU A 146 -71.39 -19.58 43.52
N ARG A 147 -71.11 -18.34 43.10
CA ARG A 147 -71.99 -17.20 43.40
C ARG A 147 -73.37 -17.35 42.78
N ASN A 148 -73.45 -17.82 41.54
CA ASN A 148 -74.73 -18.08 40.87
C ASN A 148 -75.52 -19.19 41.57
N GLN A 149 -74.85 -20.29 41.95
CA GLN A 149 -75.48 -21.36 42.73
C GLN A 149 -76.03 -20.85 44.08
N LEU A 150 -75.25 -20.05 44.82
CA LEU A 150 -75.71 -19.45 46.07
C LEU A 150 -76.93 -18.52 45.87
N ALA A 151 -76.97 -17.79 44.75
CA ALA A 151 -78.11 -16.93 44.41
C ALA A 151 -79.36 -17.74 44.05
N GLU A 152 -79.19 -18.82 43.27
CA GLU A 152 -80.27 -19.77 42.94
C GLU A 152 -80.81 -20.45 44.20
N ASP A 153 -79.94 -20.98 45.06
CA ASP A 153 -80.32 -21.61 46.34
C ASP A 153 -81.01 -20.61 47.27
N GLY A 154 -80.53 -19.36 47.32
CA GLY A 154 -81.18 -18.27 48.05
C GLY A 154 -82.59 -17.98 47.53
N SER A 155 -82.75 -17.85 46.21
CA SER A 155 -84.06 -17.65 45.56
C SER A 155 -85.01 -18.84 45.79
N ASN A 156 -84.50 -20.06 45.72
CA ASN A 156 -85.27 -21.28 45.98
C ASN A 156 -85.72 -21.35 47.44
N PHE A 157 -84.83 -21.00 48.38
CA PHE A 157 -85.15 -20.91 49.79
C PHE A 157 -86.21 -19.86 50.07
N GLU A 158 -86.07 -18.64 49.52
CA GLU A 158 -87.07 -17.57 49.67
C GLU A 158 -88.42 -17.97 49.09
N SER A 159 -88.45 -18.60 47.91
CA SER A 159 -89.68 -19.10 47.29
C SER A 159 -90.35 -20.17 48.17
N GLY A 160 -89.60 -21.18 48.60
CA GLY A 160 -90.12 -22.23 49.48
C GLY A 160 -90.53 -21.72 50.86
N TRP A 161 -89.85 -20.69 51.38
CA TRP A 161 -90.22 -20.00 52.61
C TRP A 161 -91.54 -19.24 52.44
N PHE A 162 -91.70 -18.52 51.34
CA PHE A 162 -92.92 -17.80 51.01
C PHE A 162 -94.10 -18.77 50.88
N ASP A 163 -93.94 -19.87 50.14
CA ASP A 163 -94.97 -20.89 49.97
C ASP A 163 -95.41 -21.49 51.30
N LYS A 164 -94.47 -21.92 52.16
CA LYS A 164 -94.80 -22.46 53.49
C LYS A 164 -95.43 -21.41 54.41
N THR A 165 -94.98 -20.16 54.35
CA THR A 165 -95.56 -19.07 55.14
C THR A 165 -96.99 -18.76 54.67
N GLY A 166 -97.24 -18.82 53.36
CA GLY A 166 -98.57 -18.72 52.76
C GLY A 166 -99.49 -19.85 53.22
N GLN A 167 -99.04 -21.11 53.12
CA GLN A 167 -99.78 -22.29 53.63
C GLN A 167 -100.12 -22.14 55.11
N LEU A 168 -99.16 -21.72 55.95
CA LEU A 168 -99.43 -21.48 57.37
C LEU A 168 -100.44 -20.35 57.61
N ALA A 169 -100.46 -19.31 56.77
CA ALA A 169 -101.45 -18.24 56.85
C ALA A 169 -102.84 -18.73 56.44
N GLU A 170 -102.93 -19.56 55.40
CA GLU A 170 -104.16 -20.25 54.96
C GLU A 170 -104.67 -21.19 56.05
N ASP A 171 -103.83 -22.07 56.59
CA ASP A 171 -104.16 -22.96 57.71
C ASP A 171 -104.65 -22.17 58.94
N ARG A 172 -103.98 -21.04 59.25
CA ARG A 172 -104.37 -20.17 60.37
C ARG A 172 -105.69 -19.45 60.11
N ALA A 173 -106.02 -19.13 58.86
CA ALA A 173 -107.33 -18.61 58.47
C ALA A 173 -108.41 -19.70 58.60
N MET A 174 -108.13 -20.92 58.14
CA MET A 174 -109.03 -22.08 58.26
C MET A 174 -109.31 -22.45 59.73
N ILE A 175 -108.30 -22.38 60.60
CA ILE A 175 -108.44 -22.59 62.06
C ILE A 175 -109.18 -21.42 62.73
N ARG A 176 -109.07 -20.20 62.20
CA ARG A 176 -109.81 -19.03 62.70
C ARG A 176 -111.31 -19.13 62.38
N ASP A 177 -111.68 -19.79 61.29
CA ASP A 177 -113.08 -20.06 60.89
C ASP A 177 -113.71 -21.25 61.64
N LEU A 178 -112.94 -21.92 62.51
CA LEU A 178 -113.46 -22.90 63.45
C LEU A 178 -114.03 -22.17 64.71
N PRO A 179 -115.31 -22.37 65.10
CA PRO A 179 -115.90 -21.68 66.25
C PRO A 179 -115.15 -22.00 67.54
N ARG A 180 -114.33 -21.06 68.02
CA ARG A 180 -113.71 -21.15 69.34
C ARG A 180 -114.78 -21.02 70.41
N LEU A 181 -115.08 -22.12 71.11
CA LEU A 181 -115.65 -22.03 72.46
C LEU A 181 -114.69 -21.24 73.35
N ARG A 182 -115.28 -20.26 74.02
CA ARG A 182 -114.64 -19.18 74.77
C ARG A 182 -114.46 -19.61 76.23
N THR A 183 -113.27 -19.41 76.80
CA THR A 183 -113.13 -19.13 78.25
C THR A 183 -112.16 -17.98 78.50
N PRO A 184 -112.30 -17.24 79.63
CA PRO A 184 -111.80 -15.87 79.79
C PRO A 184 -110.62 -15.71 80.79
N LYS A 185 -109.86 -14.62 80.60
CA LYS A 185 -109.14 -13.69 81.54
C LYS A 185 -108.23 -14.28 82.65
N SER A 186 -106.89 -14.08 82.59
CA SER A 186 -106.09 -12.93 83.15
C SER A 186 -105.78 -13.10 84.67
N PRO A 187 -104.64 -12.66 85.30
CA PRO A 187 -103.86 -11.44 85.02
C PRO A 187 -102.33 -11.42 85.31
N SER A 188 -101.73 -10.25 85.01
CA SER A 188 -100.57 -9.61 85.70
C SER A 188 -99.20 -9.59 85.00
N ARG A 189 -98.98 -8.43 84.35
CA ARG A 189 -97.72 -7.69 84.05
C ARG A 189 -96.90 -7.48 85.38
N PRO A 190 -95.59 -7.06 85.44
CA PRO A 190 -95.04 -6.13 84.45
C PRO A 190 -93.50 -5.90 84.24
N HIS A 191 -93.23 -5.07 83.20
CA HIS A 191 -92.07 -4.17 82.91
C HIS A 191 -90.67 -4.79 82.68
N PHE A 192 -89.82 -4.37 81.71
CA PHE A 192 -89.14 -3.06 81.63
C PHE A 192 -88.45 -2.84 80.23
N ILE A 193 -88.51 -1.58 79.71
CA ILE A 193 -87.68 -0.79 78.73
C ILE A 193 -87.12 -1.43 77.44
N ASN A 194 -87.49 -1.02 76.21
CA ASN A 194 -87.34 0.27 75.47
C ASN A 194 -85.91 0.54 74.95
N SER A 195 -85.75 0.65 73.62
CA SER A 195 -85.13 1.82 72.95
C SER A 195 -85.00 1.65 71.41
N THR A 196 -85.64 2.60 70.70
CA THR A 196 -85.13 3.38 69.54
C THR A 196 -84.65 2.63 68.29
N THR A 197 -85.41 2.56 67.19
CA THR A 197 -85.83 3.57 66.16
C THR A 197 -85.03 3.46 64.84
N PRO A 198 -85.67 3.84 63.71
CA PRO A 198 -85.29 3.48 62.35
C PRO A 198 -84.73 4.66 61.52
N GLY A 199 -84.16 4.36 60.35
CA GLY A 199 -84.04 5.29 59.22
C GLY A 199 -84.27 4.49 57.93
N SER A 200 -85.27 4.78 57.08
CA SER A 200 -85.42 5.98 56.25
C SER A 200 -84.27 6.03 55.22
N THR A 201 -84.43 5.94 53.90
CA THR A 201 -85.49 6.38 52.99
C THR A 201 -85.41 5.57 51.69
N GLY A 202 -86.56 5.17 51.15
CA GLY A 202 -86.68 4.81 49.74
C GLY A 202 -86.85 6.06 48.86
N SER A 203 -86.47 5.95 47.58
CA SER A 203 -87.04 6.73 46.48
C SER A 203 -86.74 6.03 45.16
N PRO A 204 -87.80 5.72 44.40
CA PRO A 204 -87.79 5.91 42.95
C PRO A 204 -88.94 6.83 42.54
N LEU A 205 -88.69 7.70 41.57
CA LEU A 205 -89.69 8.56 40.94
C LEU A 205 -89.49 8.55 39.42
N PRO A 206 -90.58 8.47 38.63
CA PRO A 206 -90.59 8.97 37.27
C PRO A 206 -91.71 9.99 36.99
N SER A 207 -91.46 10.76 35.91
CA SER A 207 -92.38 11.56 35.07
C SER A 207 -92.93 12.89 35.59
N ASN A 208 -92.76 13.98 34.81
CA ASN A 208 -93.86 14.64 34.08
C ASN A 208 -93.40 15.73 33.06
N SER A 209 -94.06 15.71 31.90
CA SER A 209 -94.55 16.80 31.02
C SER A 209 -93.68 17.96 30.44
N SER A 210 -93.71 18.00 29.10
CA SER A 210 -94.14 19.13 28.24
C SER A 210 -93.20 20.31 27.90
N GLY A 211 -92.97 20.51 26.59
CA GLY A 211 -92.52 21.77 26.02
C GLY A 211 -92.14 21.69 24.53
N ARG A 212 -93.09 22.01 23.64
CA ARG A 212 -92.93 22.13 22.18
C ARG A 212 -92.77 23.62 21.82
N SER A 213 -91.81 24.01 20.97
CA SER A 213 -91.97 25.13 20.03
C SER A 213 -90.85 25.17 18.96
N LEU A 214 -91.19 25.82 17.85
CA LEU A 214 -90.62 25.83 16.50
C LEU A 214 -89.89 27.18 16.21
N PRO A 215 -89.35 27.44 15.00
CA PRO A 215 -88.24 28.34 14.74
C PRO A 215 -88.68 29.76 14.36
N GLY A 216 -87.80 30.74 14.56
CA GLY A 216 -88.02 32.11 14.09
C GLY A 216 -86.73 32.92 14.16
N GLY A 217 -86.23 33.33 12.99
CA GLY A 217 -85.07 34.20 12.87
C GLY A 217 -85.37 35.63 13.32
N PHE A 218 -84.36 36.27 13.90
CA PHE A 218 -84.32 37.71 14.10
C PHE A 218 -82.93 38.22 13.67
N LYS A 219 -82.91 39.16 12.72
CA LYS A 219 -81.70 39.75 12.14
C LYS A 219 -81.20 40.92 13.00
N LEU A 220 -79.93 40.81 13.38
CA LEU A 220 -78.87 41.83 13.42
C LEU A 220 -79.26 43.29 13.77
N LEU A 221 -78.79 43.74 14.95
CA LEU A 221 -78.33 45.11 15.17
C LEU A 221 -76.90 45.04 15.75
N SER A 222 -75.92 45.51 14.97
CA SER A 222 -74.53 45.82 15.35
C SER A 222 -74.56 47.19 16.05
N THR A 223 -73.88 47.55 17.14
CA THR A 223 -72.61 47.13 17.79
C THR A 223 -72.55 47.84 19.15
N PRO A 224 -72.31 47.14 20.28
CA PRO A 224 -70.96 47.05 20.86
C PRO A 224 -70.54 45.59 21.12
N ASP A 225 -71.29 44.64 20.55
CA ASP A 225 -71.10 43.20 20.74
C ASP A 225 -69.92 42.60 19.97
N ILE A 226 -69.38 43.27 18.95
CA ILE A 226 -68.28 42.70 18.15
C ILE A 226 -66.98 42.66 18.96
N LYS A 227 -66.69 43.68 19.78
CA LYS A 227 -65.49 43.68 20.65
C LYS A 227 -65.60 42.65 21.77
N LEU A 228 -66.77 42.50 22.38
CA LEU A 228 -67.03 41.45 23.37
C LEU A 228 -67.00 40.05 22.73
N ARG A 229 -67.48 39.90 21.49
CA ARG A 229 -67.41 38.64 20.75
C ARG A 229 -65.98 38.28 20.33
N ASP A 230 -65.18 39.26 19.95
CA ASP A 230 -63.76 39.07 19.64
C ASP A 230 -62.95 38.75 20.92
N GLU A 231 -63.23 39.42 22.04
CA GLU A 231 -62.60 39.11 23.33
C GLU A 231 -63.02 37.74 23.87
N THR A 232 -64.30 37.37 23.77
CA THR A 232 -64.78 36.04 24.14
C THR A 232 -64.21 34.95 23.24
N GLN A 233 -64.10 35.17 21.92
CA GLN A 233 -63.43 34.24 21.00
C GLN A 233 -61.92 34.14 21.29
N LYS A 234 -61.27 35.24 21.66
CA LYS A 234 -59.86 35.24 22.06
C LYS A 234 -59.64 34.51 23.38
N ASN A 235 -60.55 34.69 24.34
CA ASN A 235 -60.55 33.97 25.62
C ASN A 235 -60.87 32.49 25.44
N GLU A 236 -61.80 32.12 24.56
CA GLU A 236 -62.07 30.73 24.18
C GLU A 236 -60.84 30.10 23.55
N ARG A 237 -60.16 30.79 22.63
CA ARG A 237 -58.90 30.31 22.03
C ARG A 237 -57.82 30.10 23.07
N LEU A 238 -57.63 31.06 23.99
CA LEU A 238 -56.67 30.95 25.09
C LEU A 238 -57.03 29.82 26.08
N LEU A 239 -58.32 29.61 26.35
CA LEU A 239 -58.79 28.50 27.18
C LEU A 239 -58.58 27.16 26.48
N HIS A 240 -58.81 27.09 25.16
CA HIS A 240 -58.58 25.88 24.38
C HIS A 240 -57.09 25.57 24.23
N GLU A 241 -56.25 26.58 24.06
CA GLU A 241 -54.79 26.47 24.06
C GLU A 241 -54.28 26.00 25.43
N LYS A 242 -54.72 26.63 26.52
CA LYS A 242 -54.42 26.16 27.88
C LYS A 242 -54.93 24.75 28.15
N ALA A 243 -56.13 24.40 27.68
CA ALA A 243 -56.69 23.05 27.83
C ALA A 243 -55.87 22.02 27.06
N ASN A 244 -55.43 22.34 25.84
CA ASN A 244 -54.55 21.51 25.05
C ASN A 244 -53.16 21.35 25.71
N ASP A 245 -52.62 22.40 26.30
CA ASP A 245 -51.36 22.33 27.03
C ASP A 245 -51.48 21.51 28.32
N LEU A 246 -52.58 21.66 29.06
CA LEU A 246 -52.91 20.82 30.21
C LEU A 246 -53.08 19.36 29.81
N GLN A 247 -53.72 19.11 28.67
CA GLN A 247 -53.87 17.77 28.13
C GLN A 247 -52.51 17.18 27.77
N LYS A 248 -51.64 17.90 27.05
CA LYS A 248 -50.26 17.48 26.76
C LYS A 248 -49.44 17.22 28.02
N GLN A 249 -49.56 18.06 29.05
CA GLN A 249 -48.90 17.85 30.33
C GLN A 249 -49.43 16.61 31.04
N SER A 250 -50.75 16.38 31.02
CA SER A 250 -51.38 15.19 31.60
C SER A 250 -50.96 13.91 30.89
N GLU A 251 -50.85 13.94 29.55
CA GLU A 251 -50.37 12.82 28.75
C GLU A 251 -48.89 12.54 29.04
N ARG A 252 -48.05 13.57 29.14
CA ARG A 252 -46.64 13.44 29.56
C ARG A 252 -46.53 12.82 30.96
N LEU A 253 -47.30 13.31 31.93
CA LEU A 253 -47.36 12.75 33.28
C LEU A 253 -47.81 11.29 33.27
N ARG A 254 -48.84 10.96 32.48
CA ARG A 254 -49.32 9.58 32.33
C ARG A 254 -48.23 8.68 31.76
N THR A 255 -47.56 9.11 30.68
CA THR A 255 -46.47 8.33 30.09
C THR A 255 -45.27 8.17 31.02
N ALA A 256 -44.94 9.20 31.80
CA ALA A 256 -43.88 9.13 32.80
C ALA A 256 -44.25 8.19 33.96
N GLN A 257 -45.51 8.22 34.42
CA GLN A 257 -46.04 7.29 35.42
C GLN A 257 -46.06 5.85 34.90
N ASP A 258 -46.50 5.62 33.66
CA ASP A 258 -46.49 4.31 33.01
C ASP A 258 -45.06 3.80 32.85
N GLY A 259 -44.11 4.67 32.47
CA GLY A 259 -42.69 4.38 32.37
C GLY A 259 -42.08 3.99 33.72
N LEU A 260 -42.33 4.78 34.77
CA LEU A 260 -41.88 4.49 36.14
C LEU A 260 -42.50 3.20 36.67
N ALA A 261 -43.79 2.94 36.42
CA ALA A 261 -44.44 1.69 36.80
C ALA A 261 -43.84 0.48 36.07
N LYS A 262 -43.48 0.65 34.78
CA LYS A 262 -42.80 -0.38 33.98
C LYS A 262 -41.38 -0.65 34.47
N ILE A 263 -40.64 0.41 34.84
CA ILE A 263 -39.30 0.28 35.43
C ILE A 263 -39.42 -0.40 36.80
N LYS A 264 -40.32 0.06 37.68
CA LYS A 264 -40.57 -0.53 39.00
C LYS A 264 -40.94 -2.02 38.94
N ARG A 265 -41.70 -2.43 37.93
CA ARG A 265 -42.00 -3.85 37.65
C ARG A 265 -40.77 -4.66 37.24
N LYS A 266 -39.85 -4.06 36.50
CA LYS A 266 -38.66 -4.73 35.96
C LYS A 266 -37.49 -4.75 36.94
N THR A 267 -37.29 -3.69 37.71
CA THR A 267 -36.18 -3.57 38.68
C THR A 267 -36.50 -4.15 40.05
N GLY A 268 -37.79 -4.34 40.39
CA GLY A 268 -38.20 -4.95 41.67
C GLY A 268 -38.01 -4.06 42.91
N GLU A 269 -37.38 -2.90 42.75
CA GLU A 269 -37.15 -1.88 43.76
C GLU A 269 -38.47 -1.29 44.27
N ARG A 270 -38.77 -1.48 45.56
CA ARG A 270 -40.00 -0.97 46.18
C ARG A 270 -39.87 0.46 46.68
N ASP A 271 -38.64 0.87 47.01
CA ASP A 271 -38.33 2.19 47.53
C ASP A 271 -38.25 3.22 46.38
N SER A 272 -39.08 4.24 46.46
CA SER A 272 -39.18 5.27 45.42
C SER A 272 -37.95 6.18 45.42
N HIS A 273 -37.28 6.36 46.56
CA HIS A 273 -36.07 7.18 46.66
C HIS A 273 -34.85 6.48 46.07
N ALA A 274 -34.69 5.18 46.32
CA ALA A 274 -33.62 4.38 45.73
C ALA A 274 -33.73 4.30 44.20
N LEU A 275 -34.95 4.13 43.68
CA LEU A 275 -35.20 4.12 42.24
C LEU A 275 -34.89 5.46 41.57
N ALA A 276 -35.25 6.58 42.22
CA ALA A 276 -34.95 7.91 41.72
C ALA A 276 -33.43 8.15 41.67
N ALA A 277 -32.69 7.77 42.72
CA ALA A 277 -31.23 7.89 42.75
C ALA A 277 -30.55 7.03 41.67
N ALA A 278 -31.02 5.80 41.46
CA ALA A 278 -30.52 4.92 40.41
C ALA A 278 -30.82 5.45 38.99
N LEU A 279 -31.99 6.05 38.78
CA LEU A 279 -32.35 6.70 37.52
C LEU A 279 -31.51 7.92 37.23
N VAL A 280 -31.27 8.79 38.23
CA VAL A 280 -30.37 9.94 38.09
C VAL A 280 -28.96 9.47 37.74
N ALA A 281 -28.43 8.46 38.42
CA ALA A 281 -27.11 7.90 38.09
C ALA A 281 -27.06 7.25 36.69
N ALA A 282 -28.17 6.67 36.21
CA ALA A 282 -28.28 6.16 34.85
C ALA A 282 -28.42 7.28 33.81
N GLU A 283 -29.14 8.36 34.13
CA GLU A 283 -29.24 9.57 33.29
C GLU A 283 -27.89 10.28 33.17
N GLU A 284 -27.12 10.39 34.26
CA GLU A 284 -25.75 10.94 34.23
C GLU A 284 -24.83 10.11 33.33
N LYS A 285 -24.91 8.76 33.41
CA LYS A 285 -24.17 7.86 32.51
C LYS A 285 -24.61 8.02 31.06
N ASN A 286 -25.92 8.09 30.81
CA ASN A 286 -26.46 8.32 29.47
C ASN A 286 -26.05 9.68 28.91
N PHE A 287 -26.00 10.72 29.75
CA PHE A 287 -25.54 12.04 29.35
C PHE A 287 -24.04 12.03 29.00
N SER A 288 -23.22 11.33 29.79
CA SER A 288 -21.80 11.12 29.48
C SER A 288 -21.59 10.37 28.16
N LEU A 289 -22.36 9.29 27.94
CA LEU A 289 -22.33 8.54 26.68
C LEU A 289 -22.80 9.40 25.50
N PHE A 290 -23.83 10.23 25.69
CA PHE A 290 -24.31 11.13 24.64
C PHE A 290 -23.26 12.17 24.27
N ASN A 291 -22.55 12.74 25.25
CA ASN A 291 -21.44 13.66 24.99
C ASN A 291 -20.31 12.95 24.24
N MET A 292 -19.93 11.74 24.66
CA MET A 292 -18.89 10.96 23.97
C MET A 292 -19.31 10.58 22.54
N ILE A 293 -20.57 10.22 22.32
CA ILE A 293 -21.11 9.95 20.98
C ILE A 293 -21.06 11.21 20.11
N ASN A 294 -21.41 12.38 20.67
CA ASN A 294 -21.32 13.64 19.93
C ASN A 294 -19.87 14.01 19.62
N GLU A 295 -18.95 13.86 20.58
CA GLU A 295 -17.51 14.08 20.35
C GLU A 295 -16.99 13.17 19.24
N LEU A 296 -17.28 11.86 19.32
CA LEU A 296 -16.90 10.90 18.27
C LEU A 296 -17.55 11.22 16.93
N SER A 297 -18.80 11.72 16.92
CA SER A 297 -19.47 12.12 15.68
C SER A 297 -18.81 13.34 15.06
N THR A 298 -18.42 14.33 15.87
CA THR A 298 -17.69 15.50 15.38
C THR A 298 -16.28 15.16 14.91
N GLU A 299 -15.61 14.20 15.58
CA GLU A 299 -14.30 13.71 15.17
C GLU A 299 -14.40 12.91 13.85
N MET A 300 -15.44 12.10 13.69
CA MET A 300 -15.72 11.38 12.45
C MET A 300 -15.96 12.34 11.28
N GLU A 301 -16.78 13.39 11.47
CA GLU A 301 -16.99 14.42 10.46
C GLU A 301 -15.68 15.13 10.09
N ALA A 302 -14.82 15.44 11.08
CA ALA A 302 -13.53 16.07 10.84
C ALA A 302 -12.58 15.15 10.05
N LEU A 303 -12.51 13.87 10.40
CA LEU A 303 -11.70 12.87 9.70
C LEU A 303 -12.21 12.62 8.28
N GLU A 304 -13.52 12.62 8.05
CA GLU A 304 -14.10 12.53 6.71
C GLU A 304 -13.71 13.74 5.84
N VAL A 305 -13.71 14.95 6.40
CA VAL A 305 -13.23 16.15 5.69
C VAL A 305 -11.75 16.04 5.34
N GLU A 306 -10.91 15.58 6.27
CA GLU A 306 -9.47 15.38 6.02
C GLU A 306 -9.24 14.30 4.96
N ASN A 307 -9.96 13.18 5.02
CA ASN A 307 -9.83 12.10 4.05
C ASN A 307 -10.23 12.56 2.65
N ASN A 308 -11.35 13.31 2.52
CA ASN A 308 -11.75 13.93 1.26
C ASN A 308 -10.69 14.91 0.73
N ALA A 309 -10.04 15.68 1.61
CA ALA A 309 -8.97 16.60 1.22
C ALA A 309 -7.70 15.85 0.73
N LEU A 310 -7.33 14.76 1.40
CA LEU A 310 -6.22 13.90 1.00
C LEU A 310 -6.51 13.19 -0.32
N GLU A 311 -7.72 12.67 -0.51
CA GLU A 311 -8.15 12.10 -1.79
C GLU A 311 -8.11 13.13 -2.92
N ALA A 312 -8.54 14.37 -2.65
CA ALA A 312 -8.43 15.47 -3.61
C ALA A 312 -6.96 15.76 -3.95
N GLN A 313 -6.06 15.76 -2.96
CA GLN A 313 -4.63 15.99 -3.17
C GLN A 313 -3.97 14.84 -3.96
N VAL A 314 -4.34 13.59 -3.69
CA VAL A 314 -3.88 12.43 -4.46
C VAL A 314 -4.39 12.50 -5.89
N ASN A 315 -5.66 12.86 -6.08
CA ASN A 315 -6.25 13.06 -7.41
C ASN A 315 -5.58 14.22 -8.15
N GLU A 316 -5.22 15.30 -7.47
CA GLU A 316 -4.51 16.44 -8.07
C GLU A 316 -3.07 16.06 -8.47
N GLN A 317 -2.32 15.37 -7.60
CA GLN A 317 -0.96 14.90 -7.93
C GLN A 317 -0.93 13.83 -9.04
N THR A 318 -1.94 12.95 -9.08
CA THR A 318 -2.06 11.96 -10.17
C THR A 318 -2.56 12.61 -11.46
N ARG A 319 -3.36 13.68 -11.37
CA ARG A 319 -3.77 14.50 -12.52
C ARG A 319 -2.62 15.36 -13.04
N ASP A 320 -1.75 15.90 -12.20
CA ASP A 320 -0.50 16.58 -12.59
C ASP A 320 0.52 15.62 -13.20
N GLY A 321 0.51 14.33 -12.80
CA GLY A 321 1.27 13.28 -13.46
C GLY A 321 0.75 12.91 -14.88
N SER A 322 -0.48 13.30 -15.21
CA SER A 322 -1.20 12.89 -16.43
C SER A 322 -1.51 14.07 -17.39
N MET A 323 -1.67 15.29 -16.87
CA MET A 323 -1.97 16.49 -17.63
C MET A 323 -0.70 17.33 -17.83
N GLY A 324 -0.09 17.14 -19.01
CA GLY A 324 1.22 17.65 -19.35
C GLY A 324 1.41 19.16 -19.18
N SER A 325 2.34 19.52 -18.30
CA SER A 325 3.10 20.76 -18.45
C SER A 325 3.99 20.67 -19.71
N ALA A 326 4.19 21.80 -20.39
CA ALA A 326 5.14 21.90 -21.52
C ALA A 326 6.55 21.42 -21.13
N GLU A 327 6.88 21.47 -19.84
CA GLU A 327 8.13 20.99 -19.27
C GLU A 327 8.23 19.45 -19.26
N ASP A 328 7.12 18.74 -19.04
CA ASP A 328 7.08 17.28 -19.13
C ASP A 328 7.12 16.78 -20.58
N ALA A 329 6.51 17.52 -21.50
CA ALA A 329 6.66 17.23 -22.93
C ALA A 329 8.13 17.38 -23.37
N ARG A 330 8.82 18.44 -22.90
CA ARG A 330 10.27 18.64 -23.14
C ARG A 330 11.12 17.57 -22.47
N ARG A 331 10.79 17.16 -21.24
CA ARG A 331 11.51 16.10 -20.51
C ARG A 331 11.35 14.74 -21.21
N ARG A 332 10.15 14.42 -21.70
CA ARG A 332 9.89 13.20 -22.49
C ARG A 332 10.63 13.22 -23.82
N ALA A 333 10.60 14.33 -24.55
CA ALA A 333 11.34 14.48 -25.80
C ALA A 333 12.86 14.35 -25.61
N LEU A 334 13.41 14.97 -24.57
CA LEU A 334 14.83 14.87 -24.24
C LEU A 334 15.23 13.43 -23.84
N LYS A 335 14.40 12.75 -23.05
CA LYS A 335 14.61 11.34 -22.70
C LYS A 335 14.65 10.46 -23.94
N GLN A 336 13.69 10.64 -24.83
CA GLN A 336 13.61 9.88 -26.08
C GLN A 336 14.82 10.16 -27.00
N GLN A 337 15.25 11.42 -27.10
CA GLN A 337 16.44 11.79 -27.86
C GLN A 337 17.72 11.16 -27.29
N LEU A 338 17.85 11.07 -25.96
CA LEU A 338 18.98 10.40 -25.32
C LEU A 338 18.93 8.88 -25.50
N GLU A 339 17.74 8.28 -25.42
CA GLU A 339 17.54 6.84 -25.69
C GLU A 339 17.92 6.50 -27.14
N ASP A 340 17.51 7.31 -28.11
CA ASP A 340 17.89 7.14 -29.52
C ASP A 340 19.39 7.30 -29.76
N GLN A 341 20.05 8.23 -29.05
CA GLN A 341 21.50 8.41 -29.15
C GLN A 341 22.26 7.23 -28.55
N ILE A 342 21.80 6.71 -27.42
CA ILE A 342 22.38 5.51 -26.78
C ILE A 342 22.22 4.31 -27.70
N GLU A 343 21.04 4.12 -28.30
CA GLU A 343 20.78 3.01 -29.20
C GLU A 343 21.64 3.08 -30.47
N LYS A 344 21.78 4.28 -31.08
CA LYS A 344 22.70 4.50 -32.20
C LYS A 344 24.15 4.21 -31.82
N SER A 345 24.58 4.57 -30.60
CA SER A 345 25.93 4.28 -30.13
C SER A 345 26.12 2.77 -29.93
N ARG A 346 25.16 2.07 -29.34
CA ARG A 346 25.18 0.61 -29.17
C ARG A 346 25.27 -0.11 -30.51
N GLN A 347 24.49 0.31 -31.50
CA GLN A 347 24.56 -0.24 -32.85
C GLN A 347 25.93 -0.02 -33.51
N LYS A 348 26.58 1.13 -33.28
CA LYS A 348 27.95 1.38 -33.76
C LYS A 348 28.97 0.47 -33.07
N VAL A 349 28.88 0.31 -31.75
CA VAL A 349 29.74 -0.58 -30.97
C VAL A 349 29.58 -2.02 -31.47
N ALA A 350 28.35 -2.52 -31.59
CA ALA A 350 28.08 -3.87 -32.09
C ALA A 350 28.67 -4.11 -33.50
N ARG A 351 28.61 -3.12 -34.40
CA ARG A 351 29.24 -3.22 -35.73
C ARG A 351 30.76 -3.26 -35.67
N LEU A 352 31.37 -2.48 -34.78
CA LEU A 352 32.82 -2.47 -34.61
C LEU A 352 33.32 -3.76 -33.95
N GLU A 353 32.58 -4.28 -32.97
CA GLU A 353 32.84 -5.58 -32.34
C GLU A 353 32.74 -6.73 -33.35
N ALA A 354 31.71 -6.73 -34.19
CA ALA A 354 31.57 -7.74 -35.25
C ALA A 354 32.75 -7.69 -36.24
N ARG A 355 33.14 -6.48 -36.70
CA ARG A 355 34.31 -6.32 -37.58
C ARG A 355 35.63 -6.70 -36.91
N HIS A 356 35.78 -6.39 -35.63
CA HIS A 356 36.96 -6.77 -34.87
C HIS A 356 37.03 -8.30 -34.70
N SER A 357 35.90 -8.96 -34.42
CA SER A 357 35.82 -10.42 -34.34
C SER A 357 36.22 -11.07 -35.67
N GLU A 358 35.66 -10.59 -36.79
CA GLU A 358 36.01 -11.08 -38.14
C GLU A 358 37.49 -10.89 -38.45
N ALA A 359 38.06 -9.72 -38.14
CA ALA A 359 39.48 -9.45 -38.33
C ALA A 359 40.38 -10.31 -37.44
N ALA A 360 39.96 -10.57 -36.20
CA ALA A 360 40.68 -11.44 -35.26
C ALA A 360 40.67 -12.89 -35.73
N GLU A 361 39.53 -13.39 -36.21
CA GLU A 361 39.43 -14.73 -36.80
C GLU A 361 40.34 -14.86 -38.03
N ALA A 362 40.34 -13.87 -38.93
CA ALA A 362 41.23 -13.84 -40.08
C ALA A 362 42.72 -13.81 -39.67
N ALA A 363 43.07 -13.06 -38.63
CA ALA A 363 44.44 -12.98 -38.11
C ALA A 363 44.92 -14.33 -37.55
N GLU A 364 44.07 -15.05 -36.81
CA GLU A 364 44.39 -16.39 -36.30
C GLU A 364 44.55 -17.42 -37.43
N VAL A 365 43.72 -17.36 -38.47
CA VAL A 365 43.89 -18.20 -39.68
C VAL A 365 45.22 -17.91 -40.37
N MET A 366 45.57 -16.63 -40.57
CA MET A 366 46.86 -16.25 -41.16
C MET A 366 48.04 -16.69 -40.30
N LYS A 367 47.94 -16.57 -38.97
CA LYS A 367 48.95 -17.04 -38.02
C LYS A 367 49.18 -18.54 -38.11
N ALA A 368 48.11 -19.32 -38.15
CA ALA A 368 48.19 -20.76 -38.34
C ALA A 368 48.79 -21.13 -39.71
N GLY A 369 48.39 -20.44 -40.79
CA GLY A 369 48.92 -20.64 -42.13
C GLY A 369 50.41 -20.32 -42.25
N ALA A 370 50.84 -19.17 -41.72
CA ALA A 370 52.24 -18.74 -41.72
C ALA A 370 53.11 -19.68 -40.89
N MET A 371 52.66 -20.11 -39.71
CA MET A 371 53.34 -21.12 -38.91
C MET A 371 53.46 -22.47 -39.65
N GLY A 372 52.39 -22.89 -40.34
CA GLY A 372 52.40 -24.11 -41.14
C GLY A 372 53.36 -24.06 -42.33
N LEU A 373 53.51 -22.90 -42.99
CA LEU A 373 54.48 -22.69 -44.05
C LEU A 373 55.91 -22.64 -43.50
N PHE A 374 56.13 -21.95 -42.38
CA PHE A 374 57.43 -21.87 -41.73
C PHE A 374 57.97 -23.26 -41.36
N HIS A 375 57.15 -24.14 -40.78
CA HIS A 375 57.56 -25.51 -40.49
C HIS A 375 57.93 -26.32 -41.75
N LYS A 376 57.33 -26.04 -42.91
CA LYS A 376 57.64 -26.73 -44.17
C LYS A 376 58.90 -26.18 -44.86
N LEU A 377 59.20 -24.91 -44.65
CA LEU A 377 60.32 -24.19 -45.27
C LEU A 377 61.55 -24.08 -44.36
N GLN A 378 61.50 -24.69 -43.18
CA GLN A 378 62.49 -24.52 -42.12
C GLN A 378 63.89 -25.00 -42.56
N GLY A 379 64.87 -24.09 -42.53
CA GLY A 379 66.28 -24.38 -42.75
C GLY A 379 67.07 -24.55 -41.46
N PRO A 380 68.30 -25.11 -41.51
CA PRO A 380 69.16 -25.34 -40.33
C PRO A 380 69.63 -24.06 -39.62
N ASN A 381 69.51 -22.88 -40.26
CA ASN A 381 69.88 -21.59 -39.67
C ASN A 381 68.72 -20.88 -38.94
N ASP A 382 67.50 -21.39 -39.03
CA ASP A 382 66.29 -20.71 -38.53
C ASP A 382 65.87 -21.19 -37.11
N GLU A 383 66.72 -21.99 -36.46
CA GLU A 383 66.46 -22.65 -35.17
C GLU A 383 66.34 -21.66 -33.99
N ALA A 384 67.10 -20.56 -34.01
CA ALA A 384 66.99 -19.49 -33.02
C ALA A 384 65.64 -18.74 -33.11
N PHE A 385 65.14 -18.51 -34.32
CA PHE A 385 63.85 -17.87 -34.54
C PHE A 385 62.68 -18.81 -34.22
N ALA A 386 62.82 -20.11 -34.52
CA ALA A 386 61.86 -21.14 -34.11
C ALA A 386 61.75 -21.28 -32.59
N ALA A 387 62.87 -21.19 -31.85
CA ALA A 387 62.87 -21.18 -30.38
C ALA A 387 62.21 -19.91 -29.80
N GLN A 388 62.35 -18.77 -30.48
CA GLN A 388 61.69 -17.53 -30.08
C GLN A 388 60.17 -17.58 -30.30
N LEU A 389 59.73 -18.18 -31.41
CA LEU A 389 58.30 -18.38 -31.73
C LEU A 389 57.62 -19.36 -30.77
N SER A 390 58.34 -20.40 -30.30
CA SER A 390 57.78 -21.36 -29.33
C SER A 390 57.67 -20.78 -27.92
N ALA A 391 58.56 -19.87 -27.53
CA ALA A 391 58.56 -19.24 -26.21
C ALA A 391 57.54 -18.08 -26.07
N HIS A 392 57.36 -17.26 -27.10
CA HIS A 392 56.54 -16.04 -27.02
C HIS A 392 55.27 -16.08 -27.88
N GLY A 393 55.10 -17.12 -28.71
CA GLY A 393 54.03 -17.18 -29.68
C GLY A 393 54.18 -16.15 -30.80
N VAL A 394 53.29 -16.21 -31.79
CA VAL A 394 53.27 -15.21 -32.87
C VAL A 394 52.51 -13.96 -32.41
N THR A 395 53.27 -12.93 -32.09
CA THR A 395 52.88 -11.51 -31.93
C THR A 395 52.97 -10.76 -33.28
N ASP A 396 52.39 -9.56 -33.39
CA ASP A 396 52.40 -8.77 -34.64
C ASP A 396 53.82 -8.51 -35.19
N VAL A 397 54.78 -8.24 -34.30
CA VAL A 397 56.20 -8.01 -34.68
C VAL A 397 56.83 -9.30 -35.18
N THR A 398 56.59 -10.42 -34.49
CA THR A 398 57.08 -11.72 -34.92
C THR A 398 56.35 -12.25 -36.17
N MET A 399 55.11 -11.83 -36.42
CA MET A 399 54.34 -12.17 -37.63
C MET A 399 54.96 -11.52 -38.87
N ALA A 400 55.29 -10.24 -38.77
CA ALA A 400 55.96 -9.53 -39.86
C ALA A 400 57.34 -10.15 -40.18
N GLN A 401 58.09 -10.52 -39.15
CA GLN A 401 59.37 -11.22 -39.30
C GLN A 401 59.21 -12.62 -39.89
N LEU A 402 58.20 -13.37 -39.46
CA LEU A 402 57.86 -14.71 -39.96
C LEU A 402 57.50 -14.66 -41.45
N LEU A 403 56.65 -13.73 -41.86
CA LEU A 403 56.26 -13.55 -43.26
C LEU A 403 57.44 -13.11 -44.13
N GLY A 404 58.31 -12.23 -43.64
CA GLY A 404 59.53 -11.83 -44.37
C GLY A 404 60.51 -12.99 -44.58
N LEU A 405 60.66 -13.87 -43.59
CA LEU A 405 61.47 -15.09 -43.74
C LEU A 405 60.84 -16.08 -44.73
N ILE A 406 59.53 -16.27 -44.68
CA ILE A 406 58.81 -17.10 -45.65
C ILE A 406 58.98 -16.54 -47.07
N GLU A 407 58.84 -15.23 -47.25
CA GLU A 407 59.04 -14.55 -48.54
C GLU A 407 60.46 -14.77 -49.10
N GLN A 408 61.49 -14.57 -48.26
CA GLN A 408 62.88 -14.81 -48.66
C GLN A 408 63.11 -16.27 -49.09
N ARG A 409 62.63 -17.24 -48.31
CA ARG A 409 62.83 -18.68 -48.59
C ARG A 409 62.06 -19.14 -49.82
N VAL A 410 60.83 -18.65 -50.02
CA VAL A 410 60.06 -18.93 -51.23
C VAL A 410 60.76 -18.32 -52.45
N GLY A 411 61.32 -17.11 -52.33
CA GLY A 411 62.14 -16.49 -53.38
C GLY A 411 63.35 -17.35 -53.75
N GLU A 412 64.12 -17.79 -52.76
CA GLU A 412 65.27 -18.70 -52.96
C GLU A 412 64.85 -20.01 -53.67
N LEU A 413 63.73 -20.62 -53.26
CA LEU A 413 63.20 -21.83 -53.90
C LEU A 413 62.74 -21.59 -55.34
N VAL A 414 62.12 -20.46 -55.63
CA VAL A 414 61.72 -20.06 -56.98
C VAL A 414 62.94 -19.85 -57.86
N ASP A 415 63.99 -19.18 -57.35
CA ASP A 415 65.24 -19.00 -58.08
C ASP A 415 65.93 -20.34 -58.36
N ILE A 416 66.00 -21.23 -57.37
CA ILE A 416 66.51 -22.60 -57.55
C ILE A 416 65.68 -23.37 -58.58
N HIS A 417 64.35 -23.28 -58.51
CA HIS A 417 63.46 -23.93 -59.46
C HIS A 417 63.63 -23.38 -60.88
N ASN A 418 63.73 -22.05 -61.03
CA ASN A 418 63.98 -21.38 -62.31
C ASN A 418 65.34 -21.78 -62.88
N ILE A 419 66.37 -21.87 -62.05
CA ILE A 419 67.69 -22.36 -62.48
C ILE A 419 67.58 -23.84 -62.87
N ALA A 420 66.92 -24.69 -62.09
CA ALA A 420 66.81 -26.12 -62.34
C ALA A 420 65.93 -26.48 -63.55
N THR A 421 64.89 -25.69 -63.83
CA THR A 421 63.97 -25.87 -64.97
C THR A 421 64.47 -25.19 -66.24
N ASN A 422 65.20 -24.08 -66.14
CA ASN A 422 65.84 -23.45 -67.31
C ASN A 422 67.22 -24.06 -67.62
N ALA A 423 67.87 -24.76 -66.69
CA ALA A 423 69.16 -25.41 -66.91
C ALA A 423 69.15 -26.54 -67.97
N PRO A 424 68.06 -27.31 -68.19
CA PRO A 424 67.98 -28.20 -69.35
C PRO A 424 67.10 -27.66 -70.48
N ALA A 425 66.79 -26.36 -70.53
CA ALA A 425 66.09 -25.74 -71.67
C ALA A 425 66.96 -24.70 -72.41
N ALA A 426 68.04 -24.19 -71.81
CA ALA A 426 68.94 -23.22 -72.45
C ALA A 426 69.97 -23.85 -73.41
N ALA A 427 70.00 -25.18 -73.57
CA ALA A 427 70.99 -25.88 -74.40
C ALA A 427 70.44 -26.52 -75.69
N ALA A 428 69.15 -26.39 -76.03
CA ALA A 428 68.63 -26.90 -77.30
C ALA A 428 67.46 -26.08 -77.86
N LEU A 429 67.73 -25.41 -79.00
CA LEU A 429 66.79 -24.87 -79.99
C LEU A 429 65.96 -23.67 -79.49
N GLY A 430 66.06 -22.47 -80.04
CA GLY A 430 66.03 -22.18 -81.47
C GLY A 430 64.66 -21.64 -81.86
N ALA A 431 64.53 -20.31 -81.78
CA ALA A 431 63.65 -19.46 -82.60
C ALA A 431 62.14 -19.34 -82.29
N GLN A 432 61.71 -18.07 -82.41
CA GLN A 432 60.39 -17.53 -82.80
C GLN A 432 59.43 -17.01 -81.70
N HIS A 433 59.44 -15.68 -81.56
CA HIS A 433 58.27 -14.81 -81.28
C HIS A 433 57.05 -15.18 -82.18
N PRO A 434 55.77 -14.87 -81.83
CA PRO A 434 55.29 -13.48 -81.66
C PRO A 434 54.10 -13.29 -80.65
N ALA A 435 54.00 -12.13 -79.97
CA ALA A 435 53.11 -10.98 -80.22
C ALA A 435 51.65 -11.03 -79.68
N MET A 436 51.31 -9.94 -78.95
CA MET A 436 50.02 -9.25 -78.80
C MET A 436 48.72 -10.04 -78.47
N LYS A 437 48.06 -9.64 -77.37
CA LYS A 437 46.95 -8.67 -77.41
C LYS A 437 46.46 -8.30 -76.01
N VAL A 438 46.36 -6.99 -75.80
CA VAL A 438 45.51 -6.33 -74.80
C VAL A 438 44.11 -6.23 -75.42
N ASP A 439 43.06 -6.52 -74.66
CA ASP A 439 41.80 -5.80 -74.85
C ASP A 439 41.00 -5.65 -73.54
N VAL A 440 40.27 -4.54 -73.51
CA VAL A 440 39.57 -3.92 -72.40
C VAL A 440 38.06 -4.12 -72.56
N GLY A 441 37.34 -4.12 -71.43
CA GLY A 441 35.88 -3.92 -71.35
C GLY A 441 35.13 -5.19 -70.95
N GLY A 442 34.17 -5.20 -70.03
CA GLY A 442 33.37 -4.14 -69.42
C GLY A 442 31.89 -4.58 -69.44
N HIS A 443 31.18 -4.41 -68.32
CA HIS A 443 29.71 -4.56 -68.15
C HIS A 443 29.18 -6.01 -68.28
N ASP A 444 28.12 -6.49 -67.62
CA ASP A 444 27.01 -5.95 -66.81
C ASP A 444 26.35 -7.15 -66.08
N GLY A 445 25.44 -6.87 -65.13
CA GLY A 445 24.22 -7.67 -64.99
C GLY A 445 24.19 -8.72 -63.87
N GLY A 446 23.52 -8.37 -62.77
CA GLY A 446 23.00 -9.34 -61.82
C GLY A 446 21.81 -10.13 -62.37
N HIS A 447 21.52 -11.27 -61.75
CA HIS A 447 20.20 -11.63 -61.25
C HIS A 447 20.22 -13.03 -60.60
N THR A 448 19.77 -13.05 -59.34
CA THR A 448 18.90 -14.06 -58.71
C THR A 448 18.57 -15.34 -59.50
N ARG A 449 18.71 -16.52 -58.87
CA ARG A 449 17.58 -17.42 -58.53
C ARG A 449 18.00 -18.71 -57.78
N HIS A 450 17.33 -18.89 -56.65
CA HIS A 450 16.64 -20.09 -56.12
C HIS A 450 17.24 -21.51 -56.07
N SER A 451 16.88 -22.16 -54.94
CA SER A 451 16.62 -23.59 -54.71
C SER A 451 17.84 -24.47 -54.47
N ARG A 452 17.85 -25.44 -53.54
CA ARG A 452 16.77 -26.26 -52.98
C ARG A 452 17.30 -27.09 -51.79
N ASN A 453 16.36 -27.65 -51.03
CA ASN A 453 16.45 -28.78 -50.06
C ASN A 453 16.72 -28.38 -48.59
N GLY A 454 15.96 -28.86 -47.59
CA GLY A 454 14.85 -29.81 -47.61
C GLY A 454 14.29 -30.04 -46.19
N ASP A 455 13.00 -30.33 -46.16
CA ASP A 455 12.14 -30.71 -45.03
C ASP A 455 12.68 -31.84 -44.13
N ARG A 456 12.43 -31.79 -42.81
CA ARG A 456 11.24 -32.46 -42.18
C ARG A 456 11.19 -32.35 -40.63
N PRO A 457 10.00 -32.57 -40.03
CA PRO A 457 9.63 -32.11 -38.69
C PRO A 457 9.35 -33.24 -37.67
N ARG A 458 9.29 -32.88 -36.38
CA ARG A 458 8.54 -33.59 -35.31
C ARG A 458 8.44 -32.64 -34.11
N GLY A 459 7.24 -32.15 -33.75
CA GLY A 459 6.35 -32.77 -32.76
C GLY A 459 6.89 -32.45 -31.35
N GLY A 460 6.23 -31.75 -30.44
CA GLY A 460 4.82 -31.57 -30.11
C GLY A 460 4.80 -31.39 -28.58
N GLY A 461 4.06 -30.41 -28.07
CA GLY A 461 4.06 -30.14 -26.63
C GLY A 461 3.56 -28.74 -26.28
N ALA A 462 2.30 -28.47 -26.63
CA ALA A 462 1.58 -27.35 -26.07
C ALA A 462 1.29 -27.63 -24.59
N ALA A 463 1.89 -26.86 -23.69
CA ALA A 463 1.43 -26.72 -22.33
C ALA A 463 1.02 -25.26 -22.14
N SER A 464 -0.29 -25.06 -22.13
CA SER A 464 -0.97 -23.84 -21.73
C SER A 464 -0.69 -23.54 -20.26
N THR A 465 0.13 -22.53 -19.97
CA THR A 465 0.16 -21.88 -18.65
C THR A 465 -0.76 -20.65 -18.70
N ALA A 466 -2.07 -20.91 -18.73
CA ALA A 466 -3.06 -19.90 -18.42
C ALA A 466 -2.98 -19.58 -16.92
N GLY A 467 -2.86 -18.29 -16.59
CA GLY A 467 -2.61 -17.79 -15.25
C GLY A 467 -3.65 -18.22 -14.23
N VAL A 468 -3.16 -18.84 -13.15
CA VAL A 468 -3.90 -18.91 -11.89
C VAL A 468 -3.84 -17.51 -11.28
N LEU A 469 -4.97 -16.80 -11.33
CA LEU A 469 -5.23 -15.68 -10.45
C LEU A 469 -5.24 -16.21 -9.01
N LEU A 470 -4.11 -16.11 -8.32
CA LEU A 470 -4.02 -16.29 -6.87
C LEU A 470 -4.80 -15.14 -6.21
N ARG A 471 -6.09 -15.36 -5.98
CA ARG A 471 -6.89 -14.57 -5.06
C ARG A 471 -6.45 -14.95 -3.64
N PRO A 472 -5.86 -14.06 -2.83
CA PRO A 472 -5.50 -14.41 -1.47
C PRO A 472 -6.77 -14.69 -0.67
N THR A 473 -6.96 -15.91 -0.20
CA THR A 473 -7.96 -16.24 0.81
C THR A 473 -7.45 -15.74 2.17
N PRO A 474 -8.31 -15.13 3.00
CA PRO A 474 -7.91 -14.72 4.34
C PRO A 474 -7.56 -15.97 5.19
N PRO A 475 -6.48 -15.93 6.00
CA PRO A 475 -6.08 -17.06 6.83
C PRO A 475 -7.13 -17.34 7.91
N THR A 476 -7.30 -18.62 8.23
CA THR A 476 -8.26 -19.11 9.24
C THR A 476 -7.58 -19.15 10.61
N ALA A 477 -8.34 -19.22 11.72
CA ALA A 477 -7.80 -19.17 13.09
C ALA A 477 -6.71 -20.23 13.39
N ASP A 478 -6.68 -21.33 12.63
CA ASP A 478 -5.68 -22.40 12.75
C ASP A 478 -4.34 -22.11 12.03
N ASP A 479 -4.25 -21.07 11.18
CA ASP A 479 -2.99 -20.63 10.54
C ASP A 479 -2.09 -19.83 11.48
N PHE A 480 -2.55 -19.53 12.69
CA PHE A 480 -1.78 -18.84 13.74
C PHE A 480 -1.27 -19.83 14.81
N GLY A 481 -1.01 -21.07 14.39
CA GLY A 481 -0.25 -22.02 15.17
C GLY A 481 1.19 -21.54 15.36
N ASP A 482 1.52 -21.30 16.62
CA ASP A 482 2.83 -21.05 17.20
C ASP A 482 4.00 -21.60 16.36
N SER A 483 4.60 -20.72 15.57
CA SER A 483 5.89 -20.96 14.92
C SER A 483 6.85 -19.86 15.34
N ASP A 484 6.99 -19.69 16.65
CA ASP A 484 8.27 -19.33 17.27
C ASP A 484 9.25 -20.50 17.08
N ASN A 485 9.57 -20.79 15.81
CA ASN A 485 10.74 -21.57 15.48
C ASN A 485 11.74 -20.58 14.88
N ASP A 486 12.50 -19.96 15.77
CA ASP A 486 13.77 -19.30 15.48
C ASP A 486 14.76 -20.36 14.92
N GLU A 487 14.50 -20.87 13.71
CA GLU A 487 15.60 -21.32 12.88
C GLU A 487 16.25 -20.05 12.31
N PRO A 488 17.57 -19.88 12.47
CA PRO A 488 18.29 -18.78 11.85
C PRO A 488 18.29 -19.03 10.34
N GLN A 489 17.22 -18.60 9.67
CA GLN A 489 17.20 -18.41 8.24
C GLN A 489 18.39 -17.50 7.93
N GLN A 490 19.40 -18.12 7.33
CA GLN A 490 20.63 -17.49 6.93
C GLN A 490 20.28 -16.53 5.79
N ASP A 491 19.77 -15.37 6.16
CA ASP A 491 19.63 -14.21 5.31
C ASP A 491 21.04 -13.73 4.97
N ASP A 492 21.66 -14.40 4.00
CA ASP A 492 22.69 -13.85 3.11
C ASP A 492 22.07 -12.78 2.18
N VAL A 493 21.11 -12.02 2.72
CA VAL A 493 20.67 -10.76 2.17
C VAL A 493 21.79 -9.80 2.46
N LEU A 494 22.56 -9.51 1.41
CA LEU A 494 23.52 -8.42 1.31
C LEU A 494 22.90 -7.15 1.92
N ARG A 495 23.06 -6.96 3.24
CA ARG A 495 22.74 -5.71 3.92
C ARG A 495 23.64 -4.66 3.26
N PRO A 496 23.07 -3.60 2.66
CA PRO A 496 23.87 -2.48 2.21
C PRO A 496 24.60 -1.92 3.44
N CYS A 497 25.91 -2.18 3.51
CA CYS A 497 26.75 -1.71 4.59
C CYS A 497 26.89 -0.19 4.44
N LYS A 498 26.88 0.56 5.54
CA LYS A 498 27.19 1.99 5.48
C LYS A 498 28.62 2.13 4.99
N ILE A 499 28.92 3.21 4.26
CA ILE A 499 30.27 3.50 3.76
C ILE A 499 31.29 3.54 4.92
N SER A 500 30.88 3.95 6.13
CA SER A 500 31.67 3.84 7.36
C SER A 500 32.17 2.42 7.62
N ASP A 501 31.30 1.43 7.44
CA ASP A 501 31.57 0.03 7.77
C ASP A 501 32.46 -0.60 6.68
N ILE A 502 32.33 -0.15 5.43
CA ILE A 502 33.20 -0.55 4.32
C ILE A 502 34.58 0.08 4.48
N GLN A 503 34.66 1.36 4.85
CA GLN A 503 35.92 2.06 5.13
C GLN A 503 36.64 1.45 6.33
N GLU A 504 35.93 1.09 7.40
CA GLU A 504 36.47 0.41 8.57
C GLU A 504 36.97 -1.00 8.23
N LYS A 505 36.19 -1.78 7.49
CA LYS A 505 36.62 -3.11 6.99
C LYS A 505 37.84 -3.02 6.07
N THR A 506 37.91 -1.98 5.25
CA THR A 506 39.04 -1.73 4.33
C THR A 506 40.29 -1.29 5.10
N ALA A 507 40.14 -0.39 6.08
CA ALA A 507 41.22 0.01 6.98
C ALA A 507 41.76 -1.18 7.79
N ALA A 508 40.87 -2.03 8.31
CA ALA A 508 41.24 -3.26 9.03
C ALA A 508 41.93 -4.29 8.11
N ALA A 509 41.52 -4.43 6.85
CA ALA A 509 42.17 -5.29 5.88
C ALA A 509 43.57 -4.80 5.49
N VAL A 510 43.74 -3.48 5.32
CA VAL A 510 45.05 -2.85 5.06
C VAL A 510 45.97 -2.99 6.27
N GLY A 511 45.45 -2.81 7.49
CA GLY A 511 46.20 -3.06 8.74
C GLY A 511 46.72 -4.48 8.83
N ARG A 512 45.86 -5.48 8.58
CA ARG A 512 46.24 -6.90 8.58
C ARG A 512 47.26 -7.26 7.49
N ARG A 513 47.22 -6.61 6.32
CA ARG A 513 48.25 -6.78 5.26
C ARG A 513 49.60 -6.20 5.68
N LYS A 514 49.62 -5.01 6.31
CA LYS A 514 50.84 -4.40 6.83
C LYS A 514 51.46 -5.25 7.94
N GLU A 515 50.64 -5.77 8.84
CA GLU A 515 51.10 -6.63 9.94
C GLU A 515 51.65 -7.98 9.43
N LYS A 516 51.02 -8.59 8.41
CA LYS A 516 51.58 -9.77 7.72
C LYS A 516 52.91 -9.47 7.02
N GLN A 517 53.08 -8.30 6.41
CA GLN A 517 54.35 -7.91 5.78
C GLN A 517 55.46 -7.63 6.80
N ILE A 518 55.13 -7.08 7.97
CA ILE A 518 56.10 -6.86 9.06
C ILE A 518 56.52 -8.20 9.67
N ARG A 519 55.58 -9.14 9.83
CA ARG A 519 55.85 -10.49 10.33
C ARG A 519 56.64 -11.37 9.34
N ALA A 520 56.58 -11.07 8.04
CA ALA A 520 57.37 -11.74 7.01
C ALA A 520 58.80 -11.16 6.84
N LYS A 521 59.12 -10.04 7.52
CA LYS A 521 60.43 -9.36 7.48
C LYS A 521 61.21 -9.48 8.79
N ARG A 522 60.62 -10.11 9.82
CA ARG A 522 61.31 -10.64 11.00
C ARG A 522 61.51 -12.13 10.79
#